data_AF-A0A2I0W4W5-F1
#
_entry.id   AF-A0A2I0W4W5-F1
#
_cell.length_a   1.000
_cell.length_b   1.000
_cell.length_c   1.000
_cell.angle_alpha   90.00
_cell.angle_beta   90.00
_cell.angle_gamma   90.00
#
_symmetry.space_group_name_H-M   'P 1'
#
loop_
_entity.id
_entity.type
_entity.pdbx_description
1 polymer ?
#
loop_
_entity_poly.entity_id
_entity_poly.type
_entity_poly.pdbx_seq_one_letter_code
_entity_poly.pdbx_strand_id
1 'polypeptide(L)'
;MLGREPTPVELHSHTHKRQEDQQWIDERARKAHEEYTRLRESHAASCKGSSDGSVEYSEYRICSQDVGGMQHGRVYGLGSQAQAYEGMTSSTASSFVASSHESLHSQQITALQAELEQVRKSQADWQVQLQAHLQMQVHKQHNQLLNEMRKMREQSSEKEVAPTEDESTDSE
;
A
#
# COMPACT_ATOMS: atom_id res chain seq x y z
N MET A 1 -8.46 17.96 -29.11
CA MET A 1 -8.78 17.63 -27.70
C MET A 1 -7.49 17.32 -26.98
N LEU A 2 -7.29 17.84 -25.77
CA LEU A 2 -6.01 17.79 -25.02
C LEU A 2 -5.65 16.40 -24.44
N GLY A 3 -6.29 15.32 -24.87
CA GLY A 3 -6.01 13.95 -24.42
C GLY A 3 -6.25 13.68 -22.92
N ARG A 4 -6.75 14.69 -22.18
CA ARG A 4 -7.11 14.63 -20.76
C ARG A 4 -8.62 14.58 -20.59
N GLU A 5 -9.07 14.00 -19.48
CA GLU A 5 -10.48 14.05 -19.09
C GLU A 5 -10.89 15.53 -18.87
N PRO A 6 -12.00 16.00 -19.47
CA PRO A 6 -12.44 17.38 -19.33
C PRO A 6 -12.79 17.67 -17.88
N THR A 7 -12.33 18.81 -17.37
CA THR A 7 -12.65 19.20 -15.99
C THR A 7 -14.14 19.52 -15.87
N PRO A 8 -14.74 19.41 -14.66
CA PRO A 8 -16.16 19.73 -14.47
C PRO A 8 -16.54 21.14 -14.97
N VAL A 9 -15.63 22.13 -14.88
CA VAL A 9 -15.88 23.49 -15.37
C VAL A 9 -15.83 23.60 -16.90
N GLU A 10 -14.94 22.85 -17.54
CA GLU A 10 -14.85 22.75 -19.00
C GLU A 10 -16.12 22.11 -19.54
N LEU A 11 -16.59 21.05 -18.88
CA LEU A 11 -17.84 20.39 -19.22
C LEU A 11 -19.04 21.31 -19.03
N HIS A 12 -19.14 22.02 -17.90
CA HIS A 12 -20.21 22.99 -17.62
C HIS A 12 -20.29 24.09 -18.69
N SER A 13 -19.13 24.64 -19.07
CA SER A 13 -19.05 25.65 -20.13
C SER A 13 -19.40 25.06 -21.49
N HIS A 14 -19.00 23.83 -21.78
CA HIS A 14 -19.28 23.15 -23.04
C HIS A 14 -20.77 22.82 -23.21
N THR A 15 -21.46 22.45 -22.13
CA THR A 15 -22.88 22.06 -22.17
C THR A 15 -23.84 23.24 -22.04
N HIS A 16 -23.43 24.33 -21.39
CA HIS A 16 -24.30 25.48 -21.13
C HIS A 16 -23.91 26.77 -21.87
N LYS A 17 -22.94 26.73 -22.78
CA LYS A 17 -22.70 27.81 -23.74
C LYS A 17 -23.12 27.42 -25.14
N ARG A 18 -23.76 28.37 -25.82
CA ARG A 18 -24.03 28.29 -27.26
C ARG A 18 -22.69 28.29 -28.00
N GLN A 19 -22.49 27.36 -28.94
CA GLN A 19 -21.22 27.25 -29.66
C GLN A 19 -20.94 28.47 -30.57
N GLU A 20 -22.00 29.11 -31.06
CA GLU A 20 -21.94 30.20 -32.05
C GLU A 20 -21.40 31.52 -31.47
N ASP A 21 -21.90 31.92 -30.29
CA ASP A 21 -21.64 33.22 -29.67
C ASP A 21 -21.02 33.10 -28.27
N GLN A 22 -20.79 31.87 -27.80
CA GLN A 22 -20.26 31.55 -26.46
C GLN A 22 -21.10 32.14 -25.31
N GLN A 23 -22.36 32.49 -25.59
CA GLN A 23 -23.27 33.01 -24.57
C GLN A 23 -23.86 31.87 -23.75
N TRP A 24 -24.13 32.17 -22.48
CA TRP A 24 -24.79 31.24 -21.58
C TRP A 24 -26.23 30.98 -22.04
N ILE A 25 -26.57 29.71 -22.18
CA ILE A 25 -27.89 29.26 -22.61
C ILE A 25 -28.94 29.61 -21.54
N ASP A 26 -28.54 29.58 -20.27
CA ASP A 26 -29.39 29.99 -19.16
C ASP A 26 -28.65 30.91 -18.19
N GLU A 27 -29.44 31.75 -17.52
CA GLU A 27 -28.98 32.67 -16.48
C GLU A 27 -28.39 31.91 -15.27
N ARG A 28 -28.81 30.66 -15.10
CA ARG A 28 -28.37 29.79 -14.00
C ARG A 28 -26.95 29.29 -14.19
N ALA A 29 -26.59 28.78 -15.38
CA ALA A 29 -25.23 28.33 -15.65
C ALA A 29 -24.24 29.48 -15.61
N ARG A 30 -24.67 30.68 -16.04
CA ARG A 30 -23.88 31.91 -15.91
C ARG A 30 -23.52 32.18 -14.45
N LYS A 31 -24.52 32.22 -13.56
CA LYS A 31 -24.31 32.45 -12.12
C LYS A 31 -23.42 31.38 -11.49
N ALA A 32 -23.64 30.11 -11.80
CA ALA A 32 -22.80 29.02 -11.28
C ALA A 32 -21.33 29.15 -11.70
N HIS A 33 -21.07 29.59 -12.93
CA HIS A 33 -19.71 29.84 -13.40
C HIS A 33 -19.08 31.07 -12.72
N GLU A 34 -19.84 32.15 -12.52
CA GLU A 34 -19.37 33.35 -11.81
C GLU A 34 -19.01 33.03 -10.36
N GLU A 35 -19.84 32.27 -9.66
CA GLU A 35 -19.62 31.80 -8.29
C GLU A 35 -18.40 30.89 -8.18
N TYR A 36 -18.27 29.92 -9.09
CA TYR A 36 -17.06 29.11 -9.22
C TYR A 36 -15.80 29.96 -9.37
N THR A 37 -15.84 30.95 -10.27
CA THR A 37 -14.68 31.82 -10.54
C THR A 37 -14.32 32.63 -9.30
N ARG A 38 -15.33 33.20 -8.62
CA ARG A 38 -15.14 33.96 -7.37
C ARG A 38 -14.52 33.12 -6.26
N LEU A 39 -14.98 31.88 -6.07
CA LEU A 39 -14.45 31.01 -5.02
C LEU A 39 -13.05 30.50 -5.35
N ARG A 40 -12.78 30.18 -6.62
CA ARG A 40 -11.43 29.84 -7.08
C ARG A 40 -10.45 30.99 -6.86
N GLU A 41 -10.84 32.22 -7.17
CA GLU A 41 -10.04 33.42 -6.93
C GLU A 41 -9.83 33.69 -5.43
N SER A 42 -10.88 33.51 -4.62
CA SER A 42 -10.79 33.64 -3.15
C SER A 42 -9.86 32.59 -2.54
N HIS A 43 -9.89 31.36 -3.06
CA HIS A 43 -8.99 30.29 -2.63
C HIS A 43 -7.56 30.53 -3.12
N ALA A 44 -7.37 31.02 -4.35
CA ALA A 44 -6.05 31.40 -4.86
C ALA A 44 -5.43 32.57 -4.07
N ALA A 45 -6.25 33.51 -3.59
CA ALA A 45 -5.81 34.60 -2.71
C ALA A 45 -5.45 34.12 -1.28
N SER A 46 -6.16 33.11 -0.78
CA SER A 46 -5.90 32.48 0.53
C SER A 46 -4.71 31.50 0.50
N CYS A 47 -4.45 30.87 -0.65
CA CYS A 47 -3.48 29.80 -0.80
C CYS A 47 -2.15 30.29 -1.39
N LYS A 48 -1.43 31.10 -0.62
CA LYS A 48 0.03 31.18 -0.75
C LYS A 48 0.67 30.17 0.21
N GLY A 49 0.41 28.87 0.02
CA GLY A 49 1.16 27.86 0.78
C GLY A 49 0.59 26.47 1.02
N SER A 50 -0.55 26.05 0.45
CA SER A 50 -1.06 24.68 0.69
C SER A 50 -1.30 23.91 -0.60
N SER A 51 -0.33 23.05 -0.92
CA SER A 51 -0.41 22.01 -1.95
C SER A 51 -1.09 20.78 -1.34
N ASP A 52 -2.41 20.76 -1.32
CA ASP A 52 -3.15 19.52 -1.03
C ASP A 52 -4.46 19.49 -1.82
N GLY A 53 -4.88 18.30 -2.25
CA GLY A 53 -5.92 18.00 -3.25
C GLY A 53 -7.35 18.42 -2.91
N SER A 54 -7.54 19.45 -2.09
CA SER A 54 -8.83 19.99 -1.66
C SER A 54 -9.58 20.79 -2.74
N VAL A 55 -8.94 21.09 -3.88
CA VAL A 55 -9.56 21.91 -4.95
C VAL A 55 -10.78 21.20 -5.52
N GLU A 56 -10.67 19.93 -5.88
CA GLU A 56 -11.70 19.16 -6.58
C GLU A 56 -13.00 18.99 -5.75
N TYR A 57 -12.88 18.84 -4.43
CA TYR A 57 -14.02 18.75 -3.52
C TYR A 57 -14.79 20.08 -3.40
N SER A 58 -14.07 21.21 -3.51
CA SER A 58 -14.71 22.53 -3.49
C SER A 58 -15.48 22.80 -4.79
N GLU A 59 -14.95 22.40 -5.93
CA GLU A 59 -15.59 22.63 -7.24
C GLU A 59 -16.94 21.91 -7.37
N TYR A 60 -17.02 20.67 -6.87
CA TYR A 60 -18.25 19.87 -6.88
C TYR A 60 -19.35 20.48 -5.99
N ARG A 61 -19.02 20.96 -4.79
CA ARG A 61 -19.99 21.58 -3.88
C ARG A 61 -20.58 22.87 -4.44
N ILE A 62 -19.76 23.70 -5.09
CA ILE A 62 -20.19 24.98 -5.66
C ILE A 62 -21.16 24.73 -6.82
N CYS A 63 -20.82 23.81 -7.71
CA CYS A 63 -21.67 23.42 -8.83
C CYS A 63 -23.00 22.78 -8.34
N SER A 64 -22.94 21.96 -7.29
CA SER A 64 -24.13 21.29 -6.73
C SER A 64 -25.10 22.24 -6.03
N GLN A 65 -24.60 23.34 -5.44
CA GLN A 65 -25.43 24.27 -4.65
C GLN A 65 -26.14 25.31 -5.54
N ASP A 66 -25.50 25.78 -6.62
CA ASP A 66 -26.02 26.87 -7.44
C ASP A 66 -26.75 26.43 -8.73
N VAL A 67 -26.47 25.23 -9.28
CA VAL A 67 -27.05 24.76 -10.56
C VAL A 67 -28.47 24.16 -10.43
N GLY A 68 -29.11 24.34 -9.27
CA GLY A 68 -30.51 23.94 -9.05
C GLY A 68 -30.73 22.90 -7.97
N GLY A 69 -29.71 22.66 -7.15
CA GLY A 69 -29.73 21.60 -6.17
C GLY A 69 -29.63 20.21 -6.81
N MET A 70 -29.33 19.23 -5.97
CA MET A 70 -29.30 17.84 -6.37
C MET A 70 -30.72 17.33 -6.54
N GLN A 71 -31.04 16.76 -7.70
CA GLN A 71 -32.31 16.07 -7.91
C GLN A 71 -32.04 14.58 -7.97
N HIS A 72 -32.61 13.81 -7.04
CA HIS A 72 -32.38 12.36 -6.90
C HIS A 72 -30.91 11.94 -6.76
N GLY A 73 -30.08 12.73 -6.06
CA GLY A 73 -28.67 12.39 -5.86
C GLY A 73 -27.76 12.73 -7.06
N ARG A 74 -28.30 13.32 -8.13
CA ARG A 74 -27.56 13.72 -9.34
C ARG A 74 -27.55 15.23 -9.48
N VAL A 75 -26.42 15.77 -9.95
CA VAL A 75 -26.29 17.20 -10.27
C VAL A 75 -26.90 17.45 -11.65
N TYR A 76 -27.74 18.47 -11.73
CA TYR A 76 -28.36 18.90 -12.98
C TYR A 76 -27.28 19.31 -13.99
N GLY A 77 -27.38 18.83 -15.24
CA GLY A 77 -26.44 19.17 -16.32
C GLY A 77 -25.19 18.28 -16.46
N LEU A 78 -24.98 17.30 -15.58
CA LEU A 78 -23.80 16.41 -15.59
C LEU A 78 -24.01 15.05 -16.30
N GLY A 79 -25.22 14.75 -16.77
CA GLY A 79 -25.50 13.54 -17.57
C GLY A 79 -25.07 12.23 -16.89
N SER A 80 -24.45 11.31 -17.64
CA SER A 80 -23.96 10.03 -17.12
C SER A 80 -22.74 10.16 -16.19
N GLN A 81 -22.01 11.28 -16.24
CA GLN A 81 -20.85 11.53 -15.37
C GLN A 81 -21.27 11.87 -13.93
N ALA A 82 -22.55 12.21 -13.71
CA ALA A 82 -23.10 12.38 -12.37
C ALA A 82 -23.02 11.10 -11.52
N GLN A 83 -22.92 9.91 -12.13
CA GLN A 83 -22.79 8.63 -11.43
C GLN A 83 -21.45 8.47 -10.71
N ALA A 84 -20.39 9.13 -11.18
CA ALA A 84 -19.09 9.12 -10.50
C ALA A 84 -19.13 9.79 -9.12
N TYR A 85 -20.19 10.58 -8.86
CA TYR A 85 -20.40 11.32 -7.62
C TYR A 85 -21.68 10.88 -6.88
N GLU A 86 -22.42 9.88 -7.41
CA GLU A 86 -23.56 9.26 -6.73
C GLU A 86 -23.06 8.55 -5.46
N GLY A 87 -23.38 9.11 -4.29
CA GLY A 87 -22.98 8.60 -2.98
C GLY A 87 -22.28 9.62 -2.08
N MET A 88 -21.77 10.71 -2.63
CA MET A 88 -20.99 11.70 -1.87
C MET A 88 -21.82 12.71 -1.05
N THR A 89 -23.16 12.71 -1.15
CA THR A 89 -24.00 13.74 -0.50
C THR A 89 -25.15 13.22 0.35
N SER A 90 -25.34 11.91 0.43
CA SER A 90 -26.46 11.34 1.19
C SER A 90 -26.04 11.01 2.62
N SER A 91 -25.87 12.05 3.44
CA SER A 91 -25.74 11.88 4.90
C SER A 91 -27.00 11.34 5.58
N THR A 92 -28.07 10.96 4.84
CA THR A 92 -29.31 10.44 5.44
C THR A 92 -29.96 9.23 4.76
N ALA A 93 -29.47 8.72 3.62
CA ALA A 93 -29.94 7.44 3.05
C ALA A 93 -28.86 6.34 2.93
N SER A 94 -27.63 6.61 3.37
CA SER A 94 -26.47 5.74 3.18
C SER A 94 -26.09 4.91 4.42
N SER A 95 -27.04 4.49 5.25
CA SER A 95 -26.71 3.62 6.40
C SER A 95 -26.50 2.15 6.00
N PHE A 96 -27.14 1.67 4.94
CA PHE A 96 -27.13 0.25 4.57
C PHE A 96 -26.09 -0.12 3.51
N VAL A 97 -25.73 0.81 2.60
CA VAL A 97 -24.74 0.56 1.54
C VAL A 97 -23.33 0.91 1.99
N ALA A 98 -23.15 1.98 2.79
CA ALA A 98 -21.85 2.35 3.36
C ALA A 98 -21.31 1.28 4.31
N SER A 99 -22.17 0.68 5.15
CA SER A 99 -21.75 -0.39 6.08
C SER A 99 -21.27 -1.64 5.34
N SER A 100 -21.87 -1.95 4.18
CA SER A 100 -21.49 -3.11 3.37
C SER A 100 -20.14 -2.89 2.66
N HIS A 101 -19.90 -1.68 2.14
CA HIS A 101 -18.62 -1.33 1.52
C HIS A 101 -17.48 -1.22 2.55
N GLU A 102 -17.74 -0.60 3.70
CA GLU A 102 -16.79 -0.53 4.82
C GLU A 102 -16.46 -1.92 5.37
N SER A 103 -17.45 -2.81 5.49
CA SER A 103 -17.26 -4.19 5.93
C SER A 103 -16.39 -5.00 4.96
N LEU A 104 -16.63 -4.91 3.65
CA LEU A 104 -15.81 -5.60 2.65
C LEU A 104 -14.37 -5.08 2.63
N HIS A 105 -14.20 -3.76 2.68
CA HIS A 105 -12.87 -3.15 2.69
C HIS A 105 -12.09 -3.51 3.97
N SER A 106 -12.76 -3.49 5.13
CA SER A 106 -12.17 -3.92 6.41
C SER A 106 -11.77 -5.41 6.40
N GLN A 107 -12.58 -6.26 5.76
CA GLN A 107 -12.27 -7.68 5.60
C GLN A 107 -11.05 -7.91 4.71
N GLN A 108 -10.91 -7.15 3.61
CA GLN A 108 -9.74 -7.20 2.73
C GLN A 108 -8.46 -6.74 3.44
N ILE A 109 -8.52 -5.65 4.19
CA ILE A 109 -7.38 -5.17 4.99
C ILE A 109 -6.97 -6.23 6.01
N THR A 110 -7.93 -6.82 6.71
CA THR A 110 -7.66 -7.87 7.71
C THR A 110 -7.01 -9.10 7.08
N ALA A 111 -7.49 -9.52 5.89
CA ALA A 111 -6.93 -10.64 5.16
C ALA A 111 -5.47 -10.36 4.73
N LEU A 112 -5.21 -9.20 4.12
CA LEU A 112 -3.86 -8.81 3.71
C LEU A 112 -2.90 -8.68 4.90
N GLN A 113 -3.40 -8.18 6.04
CA GLN A 113 -2.61 -8.07 7.25
C GLN A 113 -2.24 -9.44 7.82
N ALA A 114 -3.17 -10.40 7.80
CA ALA A 114 -2.90 -11.78 8.18
C ALA A 114 -1.88 -12.47 7.26
N GLU A 115 -1.97 -12.24 5.94
CA GLU A 115 -0.99 -12.75 4.97
C GLU A 115 0.40 -12.18 5.23
N LEU A 116 0.52 -10.87 5.49
CA LEU A 116 1.80 -10.24 5.83
C LEU A 116 2.42 -10.81 7.11
N GLU A 117 1.60 -11.05 8.14
CA GLU A 117 2.08 -11.70 9.37
C GLU A 117 2.53 -13.15 9.12
N GLN A 118 1.82 -13.89 8.27
CA GLN A 118 2.19 -15.25 7.89
C GLN A 118 3.52 -15.27 7.13
N VAL A 119 3.72 -14.34 6.18
CA VAL A 119 4.98 -14.19 5.46
C VAL A 119 6.11 -13.86 6.43
N ARG A 120 5.92 -12.94 7.38
CA ARG A 120 6.92 -12.62 8.40
C ARG A 120 7.28 -13.82 9.27
N LYS A 121 6.29 -14.60 9.70
CA LYS A 121 6.52 -15.83 10.49
C LYS A 121 7.33 -16.86 9.70
N SER A 122 6.92 -17.16 8.46
CA SER A 122 7.65 -18.10 7.61
C SER A 122 9.08 -17.63 7.29
N GLN A 123 9.29 -16.33 7.14
CA GLN A 123 10.63 -15.74 6.99
C GLN A 123 11.49 -15.96 8.23
N ALA A 124 10.93 -15.73 9.43
CA ALA A 124 11.64 -15.98 10.69
C ALA A 124 11.96 -17.47 10.88
N ASP A 125 11.01 -18.36 10.59
CA ASP A 125 11.21 -19.80 10.68
C ASP A 125 12.31 -20.27 9.73
N TRP A 126 12.33 -19.76 8.48
CA TRP A 126 13.38 -20.08 7.52
C TRP A 126 14.75 -19.56 7.97
N GLN A 127 14.82 -18.37 8.57
CA GLN A 127 16.07 -17.84 9.13
C GLN A 127 16.59 -18.73 10.27
N VAL A 128 15.72 -19.17 11.18
CA VAL A 128 16.09 -20.08 12.28
C VAL A 128 16.57 -21.42 11.73
N GLN A 129 15.88 -21.96 10.72
CA GLN A 129 16.26 -23.24 10.10
C GLN A 129 17.62 -23.15 9.41
N LEU A 130 17.88 -22.08 8.66
CA LEU A 130 19.17 -21.85 8.00
C LEU A 130 20.29 -21.71 9.04
N GLN A 131 20.04 -20.95 10.12
CA GLN A 131 21.02 -20.77 11.19
C GLN A 131 21.33 -22.09 11.90
N ALA A 132 20.30 -22.89 12.22
CA ALA A 132 20.46 -24.21 12.82
C ALA A 132 21.24 -25.16 11.92
N HIS A 133 20.99 -25.14 10.60
CA HIS A 133 21.73 -25.96 9.64
C HIS A 133 23.22 -25.61 9.63
N LEU A 134 23.55 -24.31 9.57
CA LEU A 134 24.94 -23.84 9.61
C LEU A 134 25.62 -24.21 10.93
N GLN A 135 24.95 -24.00 12.06
CA GLN A 135 25.48 -24.38 13.38
C GLN A 135 25.71 -25.88 13.48
N MET A 136 24.79 -26.71 12.99
CA MET A 136 24.95 -28.15 12.96
C MET A 136 26.15 -28.57 12.11
N GLN A 137 26.36 -27.94 10.96
CA GLN A 137 27.51 -28.23 10.10
C GLN A 137 28.84 -27.89 10.80
N VAL A 138 28.93 -26.71 11.41
CA VAL A 138 30.12 -26.30 12.19
C VAL A 138 30.34 -27.25 13.38
N HIS A 139 29.28 -27.57 14.11
CA HIS A 139 29.35 -28.47 15.26
C HIS A 139 29.79 -29.88 14.87
N LYS A 140 29.32 -30.38 13.71
CA LYS A 140 29.76 -31.67 13.17
C LYS A 140 31.24 -31.67 12.83
N GLN A 141 31.73 -30.63 12.15
CA GLN A 141 33.16 -30.50 11.84
C GLN A 141 34.02 -30.39 13.11
N HIS A 142 33.55 -29.64 14.10
CA HIS A 142 34.25 -29.51 15.39
C HIS A 142 34.34 -30.86 16.11
N ASN A 143 33.26 -31.63 16.19
CA ASN A 143 33.28 -32.95 16.82
C ASN A 143 34.15 -33.96 16.05
N GLN A 144 34.15 -33.89 14.71
CA GLN A 144 35.05 -34.73 13.91
C GLN A 144 36.51 -34.45 14.25
N LEU A 145 36.89 -33.18 14.32
CA LEU A 145 38.25 -32.79 14.71
C LEU A 145 38.60 -33.28 16.13
N LEU A 146 37.69 -33.12 17.10
CA LEU A 146 37.90 -33.61 18.46
C LEU A 146 38.07 -35.13 18.52
N ASN A 147 37.29 -35.88 17.75
CA ASN A 147 37.40 -37.34 17.68
C ASN A 147 38.72 -37.79 17.05
N GLU A 148 39.17 -37.12 15.99
CA GLU A 148 40.48 -37.38 15.38
C GLU A 148 41.62 -37.08 16.36
N MET A 149 41.56 -35.96 17.09
CA MET A 149 42.56 -35.67 18.13
C MET A 149 42.57 -36.71 19.25
N ARG A 150 41.40 -37.21 19.67
CA ARG A 150 41.30 -38.28 20.67
C ARG A 150 41.94 -39.57 20.16
N LYS A 151 41.62 -39.96 18.92
CA LYS A 151 42.19 -41.14 18.28
C LYS A 151 43.71 -41.06 18.16
N MET A 152 44.25 -39.91 17.76
CA MET A 152 45.70 -39.71 17.72
C MET A 152 46.35 -39.83 19.10
N ARG A 153 45.72 -39.28 20.16
CA ARG A 153 46.20 -39.41 21.54
C ARG A 153 46.25 -40.88 21.99
N GLU A 154 45.20 -41.64 21.71
CA GLU A 154 45.12 -43.06 22.06
C GLU A 154 46.20 -43.88 21.32
N GLN A 155 46.37 -43.64 20.01
CA GLN A 155 47.42 -44.30 19.21
C GLN A 155 48.84 -43.95 19.65
N SER A 156 49.10 -42.71 20.09
CA SER A 156 50.40 -42.35 20.65
C SER A 156 50.63 -42.99 22.02
N SER A 157 49.58 -43.18 22.82
CA SER A 157 49.67 -43.79 24.15
C SER A 157 49.86 -45.31 24.08
N GLU A 158 49.27 -45.99 23.10
CA GLU A 158 49.42 -47.45 22.91
C GLU A 158 50.83 -47.83 22.41
N LYS A 159 51.50 -46.93 21.69
CA LYS A 159 52.82 -47.18 21.10
C LYS A 159 53.99 -46.96 22.07
N GLU A 160 53.74 -46.31 23.20
CA GLU A 160 54.74 -46.04 24.24
C GLU A 160 54.84 -47.19 25.28
N VAL A 161 53.94 -48.18 25.23
CA VAL A 161 53.89 -49.36 26.12
C VAL A 161 54.29 -50.64 25.36
N ALA A 162 55.36 -50.58 24.57
CA ALA A 162 56.04 -51.77 24.07
C ALA A 162 57.32 -51.98 24.90
N PRO A 163 57.44 -53.07 25.69
CA PRO A 163 58.68 -53.33 26.42
C PRO A 163 59.75 -53.74 25.41
N THR A 164 60.87 -53.02 25.42
CA THR A 164 62.14 -53.53 24.90
C THR A 164 62.63 -54.60 25.85
N GLU A 165 62.12 -55.82 25.69
CA GLU A 165 62.80 -57.02 26.18
C GLU A 165 63.91 -57.35 25.18
N ASP A 166 65.09 -56.74 25.38
CA ASP A 166 66.34 -57.33 24.93
C ASP A 166 66.90 -58.12 26.12
N GLU A 167 66.49 -59.39 26.21
CA GLU A 167 67.20 -60.41 26.97
C GLU A 167 68.10 -61.21 26.02
N SER A 168 69.31 -61.50 26.51
CA SER A 168 70.20 -62.58 26.09
C SER A 168 71.21 -62.24 24.98
N THR A 169 72.49 -62.19 25.33
CA THR A 169 73.28 -63.43 25.43
C THR A 169 74.44 -63.26 26.41
N ASP A 170 74.42 -64.08 27.45
CA ASP A 170 75.56 -64.49 28.27
C ASP A 170 76.56 -65.28 27.40
N SER A 171 77.86 -65.09 27.61
CA SER A 171 78.92 -65.89 26.98
C SER A 171 80.14 -65.96 27.90
N GLU A 172 80.27 -67.15 28.50
CA GLU A 172 81.46 -67.89 28.99
C GLU A 172 82.60 -67.17 29.71
#